data_AF-A0A6J4FLF6-F1
#
_entry.id   AF-A0A6J4FLF6-F1
#
_cell.length_a   1.000
_cell.length_b   1.000
_cell.length_c   1.000
_cell.angle_alpha   90.00
_cell.angle_beta   90.00
_cell.angle_gamma   90.00
#
_symmetry.space_group_name_H-M   'P 1'
#
loop_
_entity.id
_entity.type
_entity.pdbx_description
1 polymer ?
#
loop_
_entity_poly.entity_id
_entity_poly.type
_entity_poly.pdbx_seq_one_letter_code
_entity_poly.pdbx_strand_id
1 'polypeptide(L)'
;MSAAPYKPSRWEFQGVRLWHAALLGGFVIAWVTGDEDTYAMHLFAGWWVAAVVTLRLVAALLAPAGSPLALKRPNRNQMLTVSILSTLALTVLAAFSGIAADVAPFLEDPHEALAVMSLWAIGLHVLVAVIVFKGRQWLRRMSAALVLVALAAVPAWAAEPARDAILATYAAQAKQQDAGFAGFSAARGEALYRSRHTVNPEIASCSTCHTDDPTKPGRHAKTGRVIEPVAVSANPKRFIEADKVEERFMRDCKSIFGRVCTATEKGDYLTFLINR
;
A
#
# COMPACT_ATOMS: atom_id res chain seq x y z
N MET A 1 -17.04 28.89 43.03
CA MET A 1 -15.90 28.04 43.44
C MET A 1 -15.32 27.43 42.17
N SER A 2 -14.12 27.85 41.74
CA SER A 2 -13.46 27.26 40.57
C SER A 2 -12.92 25.88 40.94
N ALA A 3 -13.35 24.84 40.22
CA ALA A 3 -12.84 23.48 40.42
C ALA A 3 -11.31 23.46 40.27
N ALA A 4 -10.63 22.67 41.10
CA ALA A 4 -9.18 22.52 41.03
C ALA A 4 -8.75 21.98 39.64
N PRO A 5 -7.62 22.46 39.07
CA PRO A 5 -7.18 22.03 37.75
C PRO A 5 -6.82 20.54 37.75
N TYR A 6 -7.29 19.82 36.72
CA TYR A 6 -7.00 18.39 36.55
C TYR A 6 -5.49 18.14 36.45
N LYS A 7 -4.98 17.16 37.23
CA LYS A 7 -3.58 16.76 37.24
C LYS A 7 -3.40 15.39 36.58
N PRO A 8 -2.82 15.32 35.37
CA PRO A 8 -2.58 14.05 34.69
C PRO A 8 -1.67 13.10 35.48
N SER A 9 -2.04 11.82 35.50
CA SER A 9 -1.22 10.74 36.04
C SER A 9 -0.16 10.27 35.03
N ARG A 10 0.92 9.66 35.55
CA ARG A 10 1.96 9.05 34.70
C ARG A 10 1.41 7.94 33.79
N TRP A 11 0.38 7.24 34.26
CA TRP A 11 -0.24 6.12 33.54
C TRP A 11 -1.02 6.59 32.32
N GLU A 12 -1.66 7.76 32.39
CA GLU A 12 -2.34 8.31 31.21
C GLU A 12 -1.34 8.68 30.09
N PHE A 13 -0.16 9.19 30.45
CA PHE A 13 0.90 9.44 29.47
C PHE A 13 1.50 8.15 28.90
N GLN A 14 1.69 7.12 29.73
CA GLN A 14 2.12 5.81 29.25
C GLN A 14 1.07 5.18 28.33
N GLY A 15 -0.21 5.29 28.65
CA GLY A 15 -1.31 4.85 27.79
C GLY A 15 -1.28 5.54 26.43
N VAL A 16 -1.04 6.85 26.38
CA VAL A 16 -0.86 7.57 25.11
C VAL A 16 0.35 7.04 24.33
N ARG A 17 1.48 6.74 24.97
CA ARG A 17 2.67 6.18 24.28
C ARG A 17 2.42 4.78 23.74
N LEU A 18 1.79 3.92 24.53
CA LEU A 18 1.41 2.56 24.11
C LEU A 18 0.45 2.61 22.93
N TRP A 19 -0.50 3.54 22.95
CA TRP A 19 -1.39 3.76 21.80
C TRP A 19 -0.62 4.16 20.53
N HIS A 20 0.33 5.10 20.63
CA HIS A 20 1.17 5.46 19.47
C HIS A 20 2.00 4.29 18.97
N ALA A 21 2.57 3.47 19.86
CA ALA A 21 3.33 2.27 19.49
C ALA A 21 2.45 1.23 18.80
N ALA A 22 1.26 0.96 19.35
CA ALA A 22 0.29 0.04 18.77
C ALA A 22 -0.21 0.50 17.40
N LEU A 23 -0.47 1.80 17.24
CA LEU A 23 -0.90 2.40 15.97
C LEU A 23 0.22 2.34 14.93
N LEU A 24 1.44 2.74 15.30
CA LEU A 24 2.60 2.72 14.41
C LEU A 24 2.93 1.29 13.95
N GLY A 25 2.96 0.33 14.88
CA GLY A 25 3.18 -1.08 14.55
C GLY A 25 2.12 -1.63 13.60
N GLY A 26 0.85 -1.30 13.83
CA GLY A 26 -0.26 -1.67 12.94
C GLY A 26 -0.09 -1.11 11.52
N PHE A 27 0.22 0.18 11.38
CA PHE A 27 0.45 0.79 10.06
C PHE A 27 1.64 0.21 9.32
N VAL A 28 2.76 -0.05 10.01
CA VAL A 28 3.95 -0.65 9.38
C VAL A 28 3.62 -2.03 8.85
N ILE A 29 2.96 -2.88 9.65
CA ILE A 29 2.59 -4.22 9.22
C ILE A 29 1.61 -4.14 8.04
N ALA A 30 0.56 -3.31 8.14
CA ALA A 30 -0.42 -3.13 7.06
C ALA A 30 0.27 -2.68 5.76
N TRP A 31 1.21 -1.74 5.82
CA TRP A 31 1.92 -1.25 4.65
C TRP A 31 2.82 -2.31 4.00
N VAL A 32 3.58 -3.07 4.80
CA VAL A 32 4.49 -4.12 4.28
C VAL A 32 3.73 -5.35 3.76
N THR A 33 2.50 -5.57 4.22
CA THR A 33 1.74 -6.80 3.93
C THR A 33 0.55 -6.59 2.98
N GLY A 34 0.43 -5.41 2.37
CA GLY A 34 -0.69 -5.07 1.47
C GLY A 34 -0.76 -5.91 0.19
N ASP A 35 0.26 -6.72 -0.10
CA ASP A 35 0.30 -7.61 -1.25
C ASP A 35 -0.66 -8.80 -1.12
N GLU A 36 -1.07 -9.36 -2.26
CA GLU A 36 -2.05 -10.45 -2.34
C GLU A 36 -1.66 -11.69 -1.50
N ASP A 37 -0.36 -11.97 -1.33
CA ASP A 37 0.17 -13.15 -0.62
C ASP A 37 0.15 -13.03 0.90
N THR A 38 0.37 -11.82 1.43
CA THR A 38 0.42 -11.57 2.87
C THR A 38 -0.82 -10.83 3.37
N TYR A 39 -1.86 -10.79 2.53
CA TYR A 39 -3.08 -10.05 2.77
C TYR A 39 -3.80 -10.43 4.09
N ALA A 40 -3.67 -11.67 4.56
CA ALA A 40 -4.21 -12.05 5.88
C ALA A 40 -3.56 -11.23 7.02
N MET A 41 -2.27 -10.93 6.92
CA MET A 41 -1.57 -10.06 7.87
C MET A 41 -1.99 -8.60 7.70
N HIS A 42 -2.21 -8.14 6.47
CA HIS A 42 -2.74 -6.80 6.20
C HIS A 42 -4.11 -6.61 6.82
N LEU A 43 -5.01 -7.58 6.63
CA LEU A 43 -6.35 -7.60 7.22
C LEU A 43 -6.27 -7.55 8.74
N PHE A 44 -5.47 -8.43 9.36
CA PHE A 44 -5.25 -8.42 10.80
C PHE A 44 -4.75 -7.06 11.31
N ALA A 45 -3.76 -6.48 10.62
CA ALA A 45 -3.20 -5.18 10.97
C ALA A 45 -4.24 -4.04 10.81
N GLY A 46 -5.09 -4.10 9.78
CA GLY A 46 -6.20 -3.17 9.58
C GLY A 46 -7.21 -3.21 10.72
N TRP A 47 -7.66 -4.41 11.12
CA TRP A 47 -8.53 -4.61 12.29
C TRP A 47 -7.90 -4.16 13.59
N TRP A 48 -6.60 -4.40 13.77
CA TRP A 48 -5.83 -3.90 14.91
C TRP A 48 -5.83 -2.37 14.96
N VAL A 49 -5.55 -1.69 13.85
CA VAL A 49 -5.59 -0.23 13.74
C VAL A 49 -6.99 0.29 14.06
N ALA A 50 -8.04 -0.32 13.49
CA ALA A 50 -9.44 0.05 13.77
C ALA A 50 -9.78 -0.08 15.25
N ALA A 51 -9.41 -1.19 15.90
CA ALA A 51 -9.62 -1.41 17.32
C ALA A 51 -8.89 -0.36 18.18
N VAL A 52 -7.61 -0.12 17.90
CA VAL A 52 -6.77 0.84 18.64
C VAL A 52 -7.29 2.28 18.49
N VAL A 53 -7.81 2.64 17.32
CA VAL A 53 -8.42 3.95 17.07
C VAL A 53 -9.78 4.08 17.77
N THR A 54 -10.63 3.05 17.73
CA THR A 54 -11.89 3.04 18.47
C THR A 54 -11.65 3.16 19.98
N LEU A 55 -10.70 2.40 20.54
CA LEU A 55 -10.32 2.52 21.94
C LEU A 55 -9.84 3.93 22.30
N ARG A 56 -9.12 4.58 21.39
CA ARG A 56 -8.69 5.98 21.57
C ARG A 56 -9.85 6.95 21.58
N LEU A 57 -10.82 6.80 20.68
CA LEU A 57 -12.02 7.64 20.63
C LEU A 57 -12.87 7.47 21.89
N VAL A 58 -13.10 6.22 22.33
CA VAL A 58 -13.80 5.92 23.58
C VAL A 58 -13.06 6.55 24.77
N ALA A 59 -11.75 6.35 24.88
CA ALA A 59 -10.95 6.99 25.92
C ALA A 59 -11.02 8.52 25.86
N ALA A 60 -11.15 9.11 24.67
CA ALA A 60 -11.23 10.56 24.53
C ALA A 60 -12.60 11.14 24.92
N LEU A 61 -13.68 10.37 24.74
CA LEU A 61 -15.03 10.73 25.19
C LEU A 61 -15.19 10.61 26.70
N LEU A 62 -14.54 9.62 27.31
CA LEU A 62 -14.65 9.35 28.75
C LEU A 62 -13.65 10.15 29.59
N ALA A 63 -12.58 10.67 28.99
CA ALA A 63 -11.52 11.35 29.71
C ALA A 63 -11.95 12.76 30.22
N PRO A 64 -11.59 13.12 31.47
CA PRO A 64 -11.91 14.43 32.02
C PRO A 64 -11.16 15.57 31.30
N ALA A 65 -11.74 16.77 31.34
CA ALA A 65 -11.13 17.97 30.76
C ALA A 65 -9.74 18.23 31.37
N GLY A 66 -8.69 18.18 30.53
CA GLY A 66 -7.29 18.32 30.95
C GLY A 66 -6.49 17.01 30.93
N SER A 67 -7.16 15.85 30.87
CA SER A 67 -6.50 14.55 30.67
C SER A 67 -5.75 14.48 29.35
N PRO A 68 -4.63 13.75 29.29
CA PRO A 68 -3.94 13.54 28.05
C PRO A 68 -4.67 12.71 27.01
N LEU A 69 -5.70 12.00 27.45
CA LEU A 69 -6.61 11.23 26.61
C LEU A 69 -7.74 12.08 26.05
N ALA A 70 -8.07 13.25 26.60
CA ALA A 70 -9.13 14.11 26.04
C ALA A 70 -8.77 14.64 24.63
N LEU A 71 -9.78 14.75 23.74
CA LEU A 71 -9.60 15.30 22.37
C LEU A 71 -9.11 16.75 22.40
N LYS A 72 -9.74 17.57 23.25
CA LYS A 72 -9.42 18.98 23.42
C LYS A 72 -8.96 19.21 24.86
N ARG A 73 -7.83 19.89 25.01
CA ARG A 73 -7.34 20.32 26.33
C ARG A 73 -7.36 21.83 26.47
N PRO A 74 -7.66 22.37 27.67
CA PRO A 74 -7.45 23.77 27.96
C PRO A 74 -5.98 24.15 27.69
N ASN A 75 -5.75 25.30 27.05
CA ASN A 75 -4.41 25.87 26.80
C ASN A 75 -3.46 25.06 25.90
N ARG A 76 -3.94 24.08 25.13
CA ARG A 76 -3.11 23.41 24.13
C ARG A 76 -2.90 24.31 22.90
N ASN A 77 -1.69 24.29 22.35
CA ASN A 77 -1.40 24.98 21.09
C ASN A 77 -2.41 24.57 20.00
N GLN A 78 -3.03 25.56 19.35
CA GLN A 78 -4.08 25.34 18.36
C GLN A 78 -3.58 24.54 17.15
N MET A 79 -2.38 24.81 16.65
CA MET A 79 -1.75 24.07 15.55
C MET A 79 -1.58 22.58 15.91
N LEU A 80 -1.10 22.30 17.12
CA LEU A 80 -0.99 20.93 17.62
C LEU A 80 -2.35 20.26 17.81
N THR A 81 -3.38 21.03 18.18
CA THR A 81 -4.73 20.49 18.35
C THR A 81 -5.33 20.13 17.00
N VAL A 82 -5.25 21.03 16.02
CA VAL A 82 -5.74 20.79 14.65
C VAL A 82 -5.00 19.61 14.02
N SER A 83 -3.67 19.55 14.10
CA SER A 83 -2.92 18.43 13.51
C SER A 83 -3.35 17.08 14.08
N ILE A 84 -3.60 16.98 15.39
CA ILE A 84 -4.07 15.72 16.00
C ILE A 84 -5.45 15.35 15.55
N LEU A 85 -6.39 16.29 15.51
CA LEU A 85 -7.76 16.01 15.10
C LEU A 85 -7.82 15.61 13.63
N SER A 86 -7.09 16.29 12.76
CA SER A 86 -6.99 15.95 11.34
C SER A 86 -6.35 14.57 11.12
N THR A 87 -5.24 14.27 11.80
CA THR A 87 -4.58 12.96 11.69
C THR A 87 -5.47 11.85 12.24
N LEU A 88 -6.14 12.07 13.37
CA LEU A 88 -7.07 11.10 13.94
C LEU A 88 -8.25 10.84 12.99
N ALA A 89 -8.84 11.90 12.42
CA ALA A 89 -9.95 11.77 11.47
C ALA A 89 -9.54 10.98 10.22
N LEU A 90 -8.38 11.30 9.62
CA LEU A 90 -7.89 10.55 8.46
C LEU A 90 -7.54 9.10 8.79
N THR A 91 -6.99 8.85 9.98
CA THR A 91 -6.69 7.49 10.45
C THR A 91 -7.97 6.67 10.65
N VAL A 92 -9.02 7.27 11.22
CA VAL A 92 -10.35 6.64 11.34
C VAL A 92 -10.87 6.32 9.95
N LEU A 93 -10.89 7.29 9.04
CA LEU A 93 -11.39 7.10 7.68
C LEU A 93 -10.64 5.98 6.95
N ALA A 94 -9.31 5.95 7.02
CA ALA A 94 -8.48 4.91 6.41
C ALA A 94 -8.76 3.51 7.01
N ALA A 95 -8.86 3.41 8.34
CA ALA A 95 -9.09 2.13 9.01
C ALA A 95 -10.45 1.53 8.67
N PHE A 96 -11.52 2.35 8.71
CA PHE A 96 -12.87 1.86 8.44
C PHE A 96 -13.18 1.73 6.95
N SER A 97 -12.51 2.50 6.07
CA SER A 97 -12.61 2.27 4.62
C SER A 97 -11.99 0.94 4.21
N GLY A 98 -10.96 0.46 4.91
CA GLY A 98 -10.36 -0.86 4.66
C GLY A 98 -11.34 -1.99 4.97
N ILE A 99 -11.99 -1.93 6.14
CA ILE A 99 -13.05 -2.88 6.51
C ILE A 99 -14.21 -2.84 5.49
N ALA A 100 -14.56 -1.66 4.99
CA ALA A 100 -15.60 -1.53 3.97
C ALA A 100 -15.15 -2.09 2.60
N ALA A 101 -13.87 -1.98 2.25
CA ALA A 101 -13.31 -2.52 1.02
C ALA A 101 -13.39 -4.05 0.95
N ASP A 102 -13.33 -4.74 2.10
CA ASP A 102 -13.48 -6.20 2.17
C ASP A 102 -14.83 -6.69 1.63
N VAL A 103 -15.89 -5.88 1.80
CA VAL A 103 -17.26 -6.22 1.35
C VAL A 103 -17.63 -5.55 0.04
N ALA A 104 -16.90 -4.52 -0.36
CA ALA A 104 -17.19 -3.69 -1.52
C ALA A 104 -15.89 -3.38 -2.29
N PRO A 105 -15.50 -4.22 -3.28
CA PRO A 105 -14.23 -4.08 -3.99
C PRO A 105 -13.98 -2.71 -4.64
N PHE A 106 -15.05 -2.00 -5.03
CA PHE A 106 -14.92 -0.63 -5.57
C PHE A 106 -14.38 0.39 -4.56
N LEU A 107 -14.30 0.03 -3.26
CA LEU A 107 -13.71 0.86 -2.20
C LEU A 107 -12.21 0.58 -1.99
N GLU A 108 -11.59 -0.41 -2.64
CA GLU A 108 -10.15 -0.68 -2.51
C GLU A 108 -9.30 0.55 -2.91
N ASP A 109 -9.58 1.15 -4.07
CA ASP A 109 -8.90 2.37 -4.56
C ASP A 109 -9.11 3.57 -3.61
N PRO A 110 -10.35 3.91 -3.18
CA PRO A 110 -10.57 4.92 -2.14
C PRO A 110 -9.87 4.63 -0.80
N HIS A 111 -9.82 3.36 -0.38
CA HIS A 111 -9.12 2.96 0.83
C HIS A 111 -7.61 3.22 0.70
N GLU A 112 -7.01 2.84 -0.42
CA GLU A 112 -5.59 3.10 -0.70
C GLU A 112 -5.28 4.60 -0.64
N ALA A 113 -6.10 5.43 -1.30
CA ALA A 113 -5.94 6.88 -1.27
C ALA A 113 -6.02 7.45 0.16
N LEU A 114 -7.02 7.01 0.95
CA LEU A 114 -7.16 7.41 2.35
C LEU A 114 -5.99 6.93 3.22
N ALA A 115 -5.49 5.72 2.99
CA ALA A 115 -4.34 5.16 3.69
C ALA A 115 -3.09 6.01 3.41
N VAL A 116 -2.81 6.33 2.15
CA VAL A 116 -1.69 7.20 1.77
C VAL A 116 -1.83 8.59 2.39
N MET A 117 -3.02 9.21 2.29
CA MET A 117 -3.29 10.51 2.92
C MET A 117 -3.07 10.47 4.45
N SER A 118 -3.45 9.37 5.11
CA SER A 118 -3.25 9.21 6.54
C SER A 118 -1.77 9.17 6.92
N LEU A 119 -0.92 8.51 6.11
CA LEU A 119 0.54 8.49 6.33
C LEU A 119 1.15 9.89 6.22
N TRP A 120 0.76 10.67 5.20
CA TRP A 120 1.18 12.07 5.08
C TRP A 120 0.72 12.92 6.27
N ALA A 121 -0.52 12.74 6.73
CA ALA A 121 -1.05 13.44 7.89
C ALA A 121 -0.32 13.06 9.19
N ILE A 122 0.11 11.80 9.34
CA ILE A 122 0.96 11.36 10.46
C ILE A 122 2.32 12.08 10.40
N GLY A 123 2.96 12.12 9.24
CA GLY A 123 4.22 12.84 9.04
C GLY A 123 4.13 14.32 9.39
N LEU A 124 3.08 14.99 8.90
CA LEU A 124 2.80 16.39 9.23
C LEU A 124 2.54 16.59 10.73
N HIS A 125 1.79 15.69 11.37
CA HIS A 125 1.56 15.75 12.81
C HIS A 125 2.86 15.63 13.62
N VAL A 126 3.75 14.70 13.24
CA VAL A 126 5.09 14.57 13.85
C VAL A 126 5.89 15.85 13.69
N LEU A 127 5.92 16.44 12.49
CA LEU A 127 6.59 17.71 12.23
C LEU A 127 6.07 18.84 13.13
N VAL A 128 4.74 18.99 13.21
CA VAL A 128 4.10 20.00 14.09
C VAL A 128 4.46 19.75 15.55
N ALA A 129 4.44 18.50 16.01
CA ALA A 129 4.83 18.16 17.38
C ALA A 129 6.30 18.54 17.65
N VAL A 130 7.22 18.24 16.73
CA VAL A 130 8.64 18.63 16.86
C VAL A 130 8.79 20.15 16.92
N ILE A 131 8.11 20.90 16.05
CA ILE A 131 8.17 22.38 16.05
C ILE A 131 7.64 22.95 17.37
N VAL A 132 6.49 22.47 17.85
CA VAL A 132 5.86 22.97 19.07
C VAL A 132 6.68 22.64 20.33
N PHE A 133 7.30 21.46 20.41
CA PHE A 133 8.04 21.01 21.60
C PHE A 133 9.55 21.28 21.58
N LYS A 134 10.18 21.42 20.41
CA LYS A 134 11.64 21.61 20.26
C LYS A 134 12.05 22.81 19.39
N GLY A 135 11.10 23.65 18.96
CA GLY A 135 11.27 24.69 17.95
C GLY A 135 12.48 25.62 18.12
N ARG A 136 12.83 26.05 19.35
CA ARG A 136 13.99 26.96 19.55
C ARG A 136 15.36 26.30 19.42
N GLN A 137 15.48 25.00 19.63
CA GLN A 137 16.76 24.29 19.60
C GLN A 137 17.06 23.68 18.23
N TRP A 138 16.01 23.28 17.50
CA TRP A 138 16.13 22.64 16.18
C TRP A 138 16.27 23.68 15.04
N LEU A 139 15.54 24.80 15.11
CA LEU A 139 15.69 25.94 14.17
C LEU A 139 17.10 26.56 14.19
N ARG A 140 17.85 26.44 15.31
CA ARG A 140 19.24 26.91 15.40
C ARG A 140 20.28 25.97 14.79
N ARG A 141 19.89 24.73 14.45
CA ARG A 141 20.81 23.68 13.95
C ARG A 141 20.53 23.26 12.50
N MET A 142 19.39 23.67 11.94
CA MET A 142 19.08 23.39 10.55
C MET A 142 19.33 24.64 9.70
N SER A 143 20.40 24.59 8.91
CA SER A 143 20.61 25.52 7.80
C SER A 143 19.42 25.42 6.84
N ALA A 144 18.89 26.56 6.41
CA ALA A 144 17.69 26.69 5.55
C ALA A 144 17.74 25.93 4.21
N ALA A 145 18.86 25.28 3.88
CA ALA A 145 19.07 24.51 2.66
C ALA A 145 18.36 23.14 2.62
N LEU A 146 18.00 22.54 3.77
CA LEU A 146 17.43 21.18 3.80
C LEU A 146 15.91 21.08 3.61
N VAL A 147 15.18 22.20 3.65
CA VAL A 147 13.70 22.19 3.51
C VAL A 147 13.26 22.32 2.05
N LEU A 148 14.14 22.77 1.14
CA LEU A 148 13.82 22.98 -0.28
C LEU A 148 14.04 21.74 -1.18
N VAL A 149 14.66 20.66 -0.67
CA VAL A 149 14.95 19.46 -1.47
C VAL A 149 13.84 18.40 -1.39
N ALA A 150 12.92 18.49 -0.42
CA ALA A 150 11.90 17.45 -0.20
C ALA A 150 10.59 17.63 -1.01
N LEU A 151 10.41 18.73 -1.76
CA LEU A 151 9.19 18.97 -2.56
C LEU A 151 9.36 18.65 -4.06
N ALA A 152 10.54 18.24 -4.51
CA ALA A 152 10.86 18.12 -5.93
C ALA A 152 11.18 16.67 -6.33
N ALA A 153 10.24 15.75 -6.12
CA ALA A 153 10.19 14.48 -6.85
C ALA A 153 8.84 13.81 -6.60
N VAL A 154 7.79 14.30 -7.24
CA VAL A 154 6.71 13.39 -7.63
C VAL A 154 7.13 12.91 -9.02
N PRO A 155 7.68 11.69 -9.18
CA PRO A 155 7.81 11.16 -10.52
C PRO A 155 6.40 11.12 -11.08
N ALA A 156 6.16 11.75 -12.23
CA ALA A 156 4.99 11.40 -13.02
C ALA A 156 5.28 10.01 -13.59
N TRP A 157 4.69 8.97 -13.00
CA TRP A 157 4.77 7.62 -13.54
C TRP A 157 3.92 7.58 -14.81
N ALA A 158 4.52 7.93 -15.95
CA ALA A 158 3.89 7.71 -17.24
C ALA A 158 3.87 6.19 -17.52
N ALA A 159 2.67 5.61 -17.59
CA ALA A 159 2.48 4.16 -17.66
C ALA A 159 3.07 3.52 -18.92
N GLU A 160 3.03 4.21 -20.07
CA GLU A 160 3.61 3.70 -21.33
C GLU A 160 5.15 3.65 -21.30
N PRO A 161 5.87 4.75 -20.97
CA PRO A 161 7.33 4.70 -20.84
C PRO A 161 7.83 3.62 -19.87
N ALA A 162 7.07 3.35 -18.79
CA ALA A 162 7.40 2.30 -17.84
C ALA A 162 7.33 0.90 -18.45
N ARG A 163 6.28 0.60 -19.23
CA ARG A 163 6.12 -0.70 -19.93
C ARG A 163 7.17 -0.92 -21.00
N ASP A 164 7.47 0.13 -21.78
CA ASP A 164 8.50 0.07 -22.81
C ASP A 164 9.87 -0.20 -22.21
N ALA A 165 10.18 0.40 -21.06
CA ALA A 165 11.42 0.12 -20.32
C ALA A 165 11.49 -1.34 -19.87
N ILE A 166 10.40 -1.90 -19.32
CA ILE A 166 10.33 -3.31 -18.90
C ILE A 166 10.53 -4.26 -20.09
N LEU A 167 9.83 -4.01 -21.21
CA LEU A 167 10.00 -4.80 -22.44
C LEU A 167 11.43 -4.68 -22.99
N ALA A 168 12.03 -3.49 -22.97
CA ALA A 168 13.41 -3.29 -23.40
C ALA A 168 14.40 -4.09 -22.56
N THR A 169 14.20 -4.15 -21.24
CA THR A 169 15.01 -4.98 -20.34
C THR A 169 14.90 -6.47 -20.71
N TYR A 170 13.68 -6.99 -20.90
CA TYR A 170 13.52 -8.38 -21.30
C TYR A 170 14.08 -8.66 -22.70
N ALA A 171 14.00 -7.71 -23.63
CA ALA A 171 14.55 -7.88 -24.97
C ALA A 171 16.08 -7.98 -24.94
N ALA A 172 16.74 -7.19 -24.07
CA ALA A 172 18.18 -7.30 -23.86
C ALA A 172 18.56 -8.67 -23.28
N GLN A 173 17.80 -9.17 -22.29
CA GLN A 173 18.01 -10.50 -21.71
C GLN A 173 17.74 -11.63 -22.71
N ALA A 174 16.69 -11.52 -23.52
CA ALA A 174 16.33 -12.52 -24.52
C ALA A 174 17.42 -12.66 -25.59
N LYS A 175 18.01 -11.56 -26.05
CA LYS A 175 19.16 -11.57 -26.97
C LYS A 175 20.40 -12.26 -26.39
N GLN A 176 20.59 -12.18 -25.07
CA GLN A 176 21.68 -12.88 -24.39
C GLN A 176 21.39 -14.37 -24.22
N GLN A 177 20.13 -14.75 -24.04
CA GLN A 177 19.70 -16.14 -23.87
C GLN A 177 19.59 -16.90 -25.21
N ASP A 178 19.22 -16.21 -26.29
CA ASP A 178 18.99 -16.79 -27.61
C ASP A 178 19.39 -15.79 -28.71
N ALA A 179 20.42 -16.16 -29.49
CA ALA A 179 20.88 -15.38 -30.63
C ALA A 179 19.84 -15.30 -31.77
N GLY A 180 18.87 -16.22 -31.79
CA GLY A 180 17.74 -16.24 -32.73
C GLY A 180 16.58 -15.31 -32.34
N PHE A 181 16.70 -14.55 -31.24
CA PHE A 181 15.63 -13.66 -30.79
C PHE A 181 15.28 -12.58 -31.83
N ALA A 182 14.09 -12.70 -32.42
CA ALA A 182 13.57 -11.80 -33.46
C ALA A 182 12.55 -10.76 -32.93
N GLY A 183 12.34 -10.70 -31.61
CA GLY A 183 11.34 -9.85 -30.99
C GLY A 183 10.19 -10.63 -30.33
N PHE A 184 9.39 -9.92 -29.54
CA PHE A 184 8.25 -10.48 -28.84
C PHE A 184 7.01 -10.64 -29.73
N SER A 185 6.11 -11.54 -29.34
CA SER A 185 4.89 -11.87 -30.07
C SER A 185 3.71 -12.01 -29.13
N ALA A 186 2.67 -11.20 -29.37
CA ALA A 186 1.39 -11.32 -28.67
C ALA A 186 0.76 -12.71 -28.87
N ALA A 187 0.90 -13.31 -30.05
CA ALA A 187 0.35 -14.64 -30.32
C ALA A 187 1.03 -15.74 -29.49
N ARG A 188 2.36 -15.68 -29.32
CA ARG A 188 3.08 -16.60 -28.43
C ARG A 188 2.73 -16.34 -26.97
N GLY A 189 2.56 -15.08 -26.57
CA GLY A 189 2.11 -14.71 -25.24
C GLY A 189 0.72 -15.24 -24.90
N GLU A 190 -0.21 -15.14 -25.85
CA GLU A 190 -1.57 -15.68 -25.73
C GLU A 190 -1.56 -17.21 -25.62
N ALA A 191 -0.74 -17.89 -26.43
CA ALA A 191 -0.56 -19.33 -26.34
C ALA A 191 0.03 -19.76 -24.99
N LEU A 192 1.03 -19.04 -24.48
CA LEU A 192 1.61 -19.28 -23.16
C LEU A 192 0.56 -19.08 -22.05
N TYR A 193 -0.20 -17.99 -22.10
CA TYR A 193 -1.26 -17.66 -21.14
C TYR A 193 -2.31 -18.78 -21.00
N ARG A 194 -2.71 -19.37 -22.13
CA ARG A 194 -3.70 -20.45 -22.19
C ARG A 194 -3.12 -21.85 -22.04
N SER A 195 -1.79 -21.99 -22.06
CA SER A 195 -1.15 -23.31 -21.98
C SER A 195 -1.49 -23.99 -20.65
N ARG A 196 -1.84 -25.27 -20.73
CA ARG A 196 -2.16 -26.10 -19.57
C ARG A 196 -0.97 -26.96 -19.17
N HIS A 197 -0.73 -27.03 -17.87
CA HIS A 197 0.37 -27.76 -17.23
C HIS A 197 -0.16 -28.58 -16.06
N THR A 198 0.59 -29.62 -15.68
CA THR A 198 0.23 -30.55 -14.61
C THR A 198 1.12 -30.41 -13.38
N VAL A 199 2.03 -29.44 -13.37
CA VAL A 199 2.98 -29.22 -12.25
C VAL A 199 2.25 -28.88 -10.97
N ASN A 200 1.20 -28.06 -11.06
CA ASN A 200 0.34 -27.71 -9.95
C ASN A 200 -1.09 -28.23 -10.23
N PRO A 201 -1.62 -29.15 -9.40
CA PRO A 201 -2.95 -29.71 -9.62
C PRO A 201 -4.09 -28.70 -9.46
N GLU A 202 -3.85 -27.59 -8.74
CA GLU A 202 -4.84 -26.53 -8.51
C GLU A 202 -4.75 -25.40 -9.55
N ILE A 203 -3.60 -25.26 -10.22
CA ILE A 203 -3.31 -24.14 -11.14
C ILE A 203 -2.73 -24.70 -12.44
N ALA A 204 -3.61 -25.02 -13.38
CA ALA A 204 -3.20 -25.62 -14.65
C ALA A 204 -2.69 -24.59 -15.67
N SER A 205 -3.11 -23.33 -15.57
CA SER A 205 -2.78 -22.27 -16.54
C SER A 205 -2.82 -20.90 -15.88
N CYS A 206 -2.29 -19.87 -16.56
CA CYS A 206 -2.46 -18.47 -16.13
C CYS A 206 -3.95 -18.10 -16.02
N SER A 207 -4.77 -18.61 -16.96
CA SER A 207 -6.22 -18.38 -16.97
C SER A 207 -6.98 -19.03 -15.81
N THR A 208 -6.35 -19.93 -15.04
CA THR A 208 -7.00 -20.52 -13.84
C THR A 208 -7.32 -19.43 -12.81
N CYS A 209 -6.43 -18.45 -12.63
CA CYS A 209 -6.66 -17.31 -11.75
C CYS A 209 -7.16 -16.07 -12.50
N HIS A 210 -6.71 -15.84 -13.73
CA HIS A 210 -6.98 -14.60 -14.49
C HIS A 210 -8.13 -14.70 -15.49
N THR A 211 -8.84 -15.85 -15.54
CA THR A 211 -9.89 -16.19 -16.51
C THR A 211 -9.39 -16.30 -17.96
N ASP A 212 -10.22 -16.81 -18.88
CA ASP A 212 -9.85 -16.89 -20.29
C ASP A 212 -9.91 -15.53 -21.02
N ASP A 213 -10.66 -14.56 -20.45
CA ASP A 213 -10.74 -13.18 -20.91
C ASP A 213 -9.97 -12.26 -19.95
N PRO A 214 -8.72 -11.86 -20.26
CA PRO A 214 -7.87 -11.10 -19.34
C PRO A 214 -8.39 -9.68 -19.07
N THR A 215 -9.43 -9.22 -19.77
CA THR A 215 -10.13 -7.95 -19.51
C THR A 215 -11.11 -8.05 -18.35
N LYS A 216 -11.41 -9.26 -17.87
CA LYS A 216 -12.31 -9.50 -16.74
C LYS A 216 -11.55 -9.69 -15.44
N PRO A 217 -12.17 -9.35 -14.29
CA PRO A 217 -11.63 -9.70 -12.99
C PRO A 217 -11.54 -11.22 -12.84
N GLY A 218 -10.39 -11.69 -12.36
CA GLY A 218 -10.13 -13.06 -11.99
C GLY A 218 -10.37 -13.35 -10.51
N ARG A 219 -9.99 -14.54 -10.07
CA ARG A 219 -10.02 -14.94 -8.66
C ARG A 219 -8.83 -15.80 -8.30
N HIS A 220 -8.21 -15.53 -7.16
CA HIS A 220 -7.10 -16.33 -6.67
C HIS A 220 -7.58 -17.74 -6.31
N ALA A 221 -6.95 -18.77 -6.89
CA ALA A 221 -7.42 -20.16 -6.82
C ALA A 221 -7.60 -20.68 -5.39
N LYS A 222 -6.75 -20.25 -4.43
CA LYS A 222 -6.81 -20.71 -3.03
C LYS A 222 -7.67 -19.85 -2.11
N THR A 223 -7.66 -18.53 -2.32
CA THR A 223 -8.26 -17.57 -1.37
C THR A 223 -9.60 -17.03 -1.85
N GLY A 224 -9.94 -17.19 -3.14
CA GLY A 224 -11.17 -16.67 -3.75
C GLY A 224 -11.20 -15.15 -3.93
N ARG A 225 -10.15 -14.44 -3.47
CA ARG A 225 -10.03 -12.98 -3.60
C ARG A 225 -10.09 -12.58 -5.07
N VAL A 226 -10.81 -11.50 -5.35
CA VAL A 226 -10.88 -10.91 -6.69
C VAL A 226 -9.49 -10.46 -7.10
N ILE A 227 -9.12 -10.75 -8.34
CA ILE A 227 -7.91 -10.25 -8.98
C ILE A 227 -8.38 -9.27 -10.06
N GLU A 228 -7.99 -8.00 -9.95
CA GLU A 228 -8.31 -7.01 -10.99
C GLU A 228 -7.84 -7.47 -12.38
N PRO A 229 -8.47 -7.01 -13.49
CA PRO A 229 -8.08 -7.39 -14.84
C PRO A 229 -6.58 -7.28 -15.07
N VAL A 230 -6.04 -8.26 -15.79
CA VAL A 230 -4.59 -8.33 -16.08
C VAL A 230 -4.26 -7.68 -17.43
N ALA A 231 -5.25 -7.54 -18.32
CA ALA A 231 -5.15 -6.77 -19.55
C ALA A 231 -5.04 -5.26 -19.27
N VAL A 232 -4.18 -4.58 -20.01
CA VAL A 232 -3.90 -3.15 -19.82
C VAL A 232 -5.08 -2.28 -20.26
N SER A 233 -5.86 -2.69 -21.25
CA SER A 233 -7.06 -1.94 -21.68
C SER A 233 -8.10 -1.79 -20.59
N ALA A 234 -8.23 -2.80 -19.73
CA ALA A 234 -9.17 -2.83 -18.61
C ALA A 234 -8.54 -2.32 -17.31
N ASN A 235 -7.22 -2.46 -17.15
CA ASN A 235 -6.48 -1.96 -15.99
C ASN A 235 -5.15 -1.29 -16.39
N PRO A 236 -5.15 0.03 -16.65
CA PRO A 236 -3.96 0.79 -17.03
C PRO A 236 -2.89 0.90 -15.94
N LYS A 237 -3.10 0.38 -14.73
CA LYS A 237 -2.07 0.31 -13.68
C LYS A 237 -1.17 -0.94 -13.83
N ARG A 238 -1.51 -1.89 -14.71
CA ARG A 238 -0.72 -3.12 -14.91
C ARG A 238 0.61 -2.84 -15.61
N PHE A 239 1.66 -3.55 -15.16
CA PHE A 239 3.00 -3.59 -15.76
C PHE A 239 3.76 -2.26 -15.77
N ILE A 240 3.64 -1.44 -14.73
CA ILE A 240 4.37 -0.16 -14.61
C ILE A 240 5.45 -0.17 -13.51
N GLU A 241 5.49 -1.23 -12.69
CA GLU A 241 6.46 -1.42 -11.59
C GLU A 241 7.36 -2.63 -11.90
N ALA A 242 8.55 -2.37 -12.46
CA ALA A 242 9.45 -3.42 -12.96
C ALA A 242 9.77 -4.49 -11.90
N ASP A 243 10.06 -4.07 -10.67
CA ASP A 243 10.40 -4.98 -9.58
C ASP A 243 9.22 -5.91 -9.22
N LYS A 244 7.99 -5.38 -9.16
CA LYS A 244 6.78 -6.17 -8.91
C LYS A 244 6.48 -7.14 -10.06
N VAL A 245 6.70 -6.71 -11.31
CA VAL A 245 6.53 -7.58 -12.48
C VAL A 245 7.49 -8.76 -12.41
N GLU A 246 8.76 -8.51 -12.11
CA GLU A 246 9.77 -9.57 -12.02
C GLU A 246 9.52 -10.50 -10.83
N GLU A 247 9.15 -9.97 -9.68
CA GLU A 247 8.77 -10.75 -8.50
C GLU A 247 7.61 -11.71 -8.82
N ARG A 248 6.57 -11.18 -9.48
CA ARG A 248 5.40 -11.97 -9.85
C ARG A 248 5.75 -13.07 -10.83
N PHE A 249 6.54 -12.78 -11.88
CA PHE A 249 7.00 -13.82 -12.80
C PHE A 249 7.85 -14.89 -12.10
N MET A 250 8.73 -14.51 -11.17
CA MET A 250 9.57 -15.46 -10.45
C MET A 250 8.75 -16.45 -9.61
N ARG A 251 7.58 -16.04 -9.11
CA ARG A 251 6.66 -16.89 -8.35
C ARG A 251 5.71 -17.69 -9.23
N ASP A 252 5.02 -17.01 -10.15
CA ASP A 252 3.93 -17.58 -10.93
C ASP A 252 4.45 -18.58 -11.96
N CYS A 253 5.57 -18.27 -12.62
CA CYS A 253 6.18 -19.21 -13.57
C CYS A 253 6.57 -20.52 -12.90
N LYS A 254 7.14 -20.47 -11.68
CA LYS A 254 7.46 -21.68 -10.91
C LYS A 254 6.20 -22.43 -10.51
N SER A 255 5.15 -21.71 -10.14
CA SER A 255 3.88 -22.30 -9.71
C SER A 255 3.15 -23.00 -10.85
N ILE A 256 3.18 -22.44 -12.07
CA ILE A 256 2.46 -22.98 -13.24
C ILE A 256 3.34 -23.96 -14.03
N PHE A 257 4.59 -23.60 -14.30
CA PHE A 257 5.49 -24.35 -15.20
C PHE A 257 6.56 -25.17 -14.47
N GLY A 258 6.71 -25.02 -13.15
CA GLY A 258 7.76 -25.72 -12.39
C GLY A 258 9.18 -25.18 -12.63
N ARG A 259 9.30 -24.08 -13.38
CA ARG A 259 10.57 -23.44 -13.74
C ARG A 259 10.39 -21.93 -13.84
N VAL A 260 11.51 -21.20 -13.92
CA VAL A 260 11.46 -19.78 -14.30
C VAL A 260 11.09 -19.65 -15.78
N CYS A 261 10.31 -18.63 -16.11
CA CYS A 261 10.08 -18.27 -17.50
C CYS A 261 11.35 -17.67 -18.11
N THR A 262 11.58 -17.93 -19.40
CA THR A 262 12.63 -17.28 -20.18
C THR A 262 12.31 -15.80 -20.40
N ALA A 263 13.30 -14.99 -20.77
CA ALA A 263 13.05 -13.59 -21.08
C ALA A 263 12.10 -13.41 -22.27
N THR A 264 12.19 -14.31 -23.27
CA THR A 264 11.25 -14.36 -24.40
C THR A 264 9.82 -14.64 -23.94
N GLU A 265 9.60 -15.64 -23.08
CA GLU A 265 8.27 -15.96 -22.54
C GLU A 265 7.66 -14.79 -21.76
N LYS A 266 8.46 -14.11 -20.92
CA LYS A 266 8.02 -12.94 -20.15
C LYS A 266 7.64 -11.79 -21.08
N GLY A 267 8.47 -11.46 -22.07
CA GLY A 267 8.20 -10.39 -23.00
C GLY A 267 7.02 -10.70 -23.94
N ASP A 268 6.85 -11.95 -24.37
CA ASP A 268 5.70 -12.39 -25.16
C ASP A 268 4.40 -12.24 -24.36
N TYR A 269 4.38 -12.70 -23.10
CA TYR A 269 3.24 -12.54 -22.20
C TYR A 269 2.86 -11.07 -21.98
N LEU A 270 3.85 -10.21 -21.70
CA LEU A 270 3.62 -8.77 -21.54
C LEU A 270 3.09 -8.15 -22.84
N THR A 271 3.69 -8.50 -23.99
CA THR A 271 3.24 -8.01 -25.30
C THR A 271 1.79 -8.41 -25.58
N PHE A 272 1.37 -9.62 -25.19
CA PHE A 272 -0.03 -10.03 -25.28
C PHE A 272 -0.94 -9.15 -24.42
N LEU A 273 -0.64 -8.98 -23.14
CA LEU A 273 -1.55 -8.28 -22.21
C LEU A 273 -1.52 -6.76 -22.32
N ILE A 274 -0.43 -6.17 -22.81
CA ILE A 274 -0.35 -4.74 -23.13
C ILE A 274 -1.22 -4.40 -24.34
N ASN A 275 -1.32 -5.32 -25.32
CA ASN A 275 -2.15 -5.17 -26.52
C ASN A 275 -3.59 -5.68 -26.35
N ARG A 276 -3.99 -6.01 -25.12
CA ARG A 276 -5.34 -6.46 -24.78
C ARG A 276 -6.00 -5.49 -23.85
#